data_AF-A0A5C7PKI8-F1
#
_entry.id   AF-A0A5C7PKI8-F1
#
_cell.length_a   1.000
_cell.length_b   1.000
_cell.length_c   1.000
_cell.angle_alpha   90.00
_cell.angle_beta   90.00
_cell.angle_gamma   90.00
#
_symmetry.space_group_name_H-M   'P 1'
#
loop_
_entity.id
_entity.type
_entity.pdbx_description
1 polymer ?
#
loop_
_entity_poly.entity_id
_entity_poly.type
_entity_poly.pdbx_seq_one_letter_code
_entity_poly.pdbx_strand_id
1 'polypeptide(L)'
;MSGGQGHEHITNLWWIKCVDGKDTAESGNSTREQMVEFIEKNGNTKVWCPDKNPKLNGAWVHVHNNGRIKYVQTVADGRKSDNLLSLPDR
;
A
#
# COMPACT_ATOMS: atom_id res chain seq x y z
N MET A 1 10.37 -12.28 23.12
CA MET A 1 9.24 -12.33 22.16
C MET A 1 9.77 -11.80 20.85
N SER A 2 10.09 -12.71 19.94
CA SER A 2 10.83 -12.44 18.71
C SER A 2 9.85 -11.99 17.62
N GLY A 3 9.64 -10.69 17.49
CA GLY A 3 8.90 -10.10 16.37
C GLY A 3 9.80 -10.07 15.14
N GLY A 4 9.41 -10.79 14.09
CA GLY A 4 10.14 -10.81 12.82
C GLY A 4 10.24 -9.42 12.21
N GLN A 5 11.42 -9.10 11.66
CA GLN A 5 11.70 -7.84 10.96
C GLN A 5 11.04 -7.75 9.57
N GLY A 6 10.33 -8.81 9.14
CA GLY A 6 9.54 -8.78 7.93
C GLY A 6 8.12 -8.30 8.24
N HIS A 7 7.54 -7.56 7.31
CA HIS A 7 6.12 -7.14 7.30
C HIS A 7 5.16 -8.34 7.14
N GLU A 8 5.35 -9.39 7.92
CA GLU A 8 4.61 -10.65 7.92
C GLU A 8 3.28 -10.53 8.69
N HIS A 9 3.02 -9.37 9.31
CA HIS A 9 1.86 -9.14 10.18
C HIS A 9 0.85 -8.10 9.65
N ILE A 10 1.03 -7.54 8.44
CA ILE A 10 -0.01 -6.69 7.83
C ILE A 10 -1.11 -7.59 7.28
N THR A 11 -2.05 -7.96 8.14
CA THR A 11 -3.18 -8.82 7.77
C THR A 11 -4.26 -8.04 7.04
N ASN A 12 -4.49 -6.77 7.40
CA ASN A 12 -5.56 -5.94 6.85
C ASN A 12 -5.02 -4.55 6.47
N LEU A 13 -5.24 -4.17 5.21
CA LEU A 13 -4.95 -2.85 4.65
C LEU A 13 -6.26 -2.08 4.55
N TRP A 14 -6.31 -0.91 5.17
CA TRP A 14 -7.44 0.01 5.04
C TRP A 14 -7.27 0.85 3.79
N TRP A 15 -8.37 1.08 3.09
CA TRP A 15 -8.39 1.86 1.88
C TRP A 15 -9.64 2.72 1.80
N ILE A 16 -9.50 3.84 1.12
CA ILE A 16 -10.60 4.67 0.64
C ILE A 16 -10.49 4.69 -0.87
N LYS A 17 -11.63 4.55 -1.55
CA LYS A 17 -11.68 4.67 -2.99
C LYS A 17 -11.58 6.14 -3.36
N CYS A 18 -10.66 6.43 -4.25
CA CYS A 18 -10.44 7.76 -4.79
C CYS A 18 -10.91 7.80 -6.24
N VAL A 19 -11.72 8.80 -6.61
CA VAL A 19 -12.18 9.04 -7.98
C VAL A 19 -11.83 10.48 -8.34
N ASP A 20 -11.12 10.68 -9.46
CA ASP A 20 -10.64 11.99 -9.90
C ASP A 20 -9.84 12.77 -8.83
N GLY A 21 -9.03 12.06 -8.04
CA GLY A 21 -8.22 12.65 -6.97
C GLY A 21 -9.03 13.10 -5.75
N LYS A 22 -10.30 12.71 -5.65
CA LYS A 22 -11.16 12.97 -4.50
C LYS A 22 -11.54 11.67 -3.81
N ASP A 23 -11.37 11.67 -2.50
CA ASP A 23 -11.84 10.60 -1.64
C ASP A 23 -13.36 10.48 -1.74
N THR A 24 -13.82 9.24 -1.94
CA THR A 24 -15.24 8.92 -1.96
C THR A 24 -15.67 8.38 -0.60
N ALA A 25 -16.98 8.23 -0.37
CA ALA A 25 -17.50 7.59 0.83
C ALA A 25 -17.25 6.06 0.86
N GLU A 26 -16.78 5.47 -0.25
CA GLU A 26 -16.44 4.06 -0.31
C GLU A 26 -15.09 3.82 0.37
N SER A 27 -15.11 3.15 1.51
CA SER A 27 -13.93 2.77 2.28
C SER A 27 -14.08 1.33 2.79
N GLY A 28 -12.96 0.68 3.07
CA GLY A 28 -12.98 -0.68 3.58
C GLY A 28 -11.61 -1.14 4.04
N ASN A 29 -11.53 -2.43 4.38
CA ASN A 29 -10.26 -3.10 4.57
C ASN A 29 -10.17 -4.32 3.66
N SER A 30 -8.95 -4.71 3.30
CA SER A 30 -8.68 -5.88 2.47
C SER A 30 -7.40 -6.53 2.94
N THR A 31 -7.30 -7.85 2.78
CA THR A 31 -6.04 -8.52 3.11
C THR A 31 -4.95 -8.14 2.12
N ARG A 32 -3.71 -8.38 2.51
CA ARG A 32 -2.56 -8.21 1.62
C ARG A 32 -2.75 -8.97 0.30
N GLU A 33 -3.24 -10.21 0.35
CA GLU A 33 -3.47 -11.04 -0.82
C GLU A 33 -4.53 -10.42 -1.74
N GLN A 34 -5.63 -9.93 -1.17
CA GLN A 34 -6.68 -9.23 -1.93
C GLN A 34 -6.15 -7.95 -2.57
N MET A 35 -5.30 -7.18 -1.87
CA MET A 35 -4.66 -5.98 -2.42
C MET A 35 -3.68 -6.34 -3.55
N VAL A 36 -2.89 -7.40 -3.38
CA VAL A 36 -2.00 -7.91 -4.43
C VAL A 36 -2.81 -8.30 -5.67
N GLU A 37 -3.86 -9.09 -5.51
CA GLU A 37 -4.74 -9.49 -6.62
C GLU A 37 -5.38 -8.28 -7.30
N PHE A 38 -5.85 -7.30 -6.52
CA PHE A 38 -6.41 -6.06 -7.05
C PHE A 38 -5.40 -5.29 -7.89
N ILE A 39 -4.17 -5.12 -7.41
CA ILE A 39 -3.12 -4.39 -8.13
C ILE A 39 -2.67 -5.17 -9.37
N GLU A 40 -2.54 -6.49 -9.31
CA GLU A 40 -2.22 -7.31 -10.49
C GLU A 40 -3.32 -7.23 -11.55
N LYS A 41 -4.58 -7.13 -11.14
CA LYS A 41 -5.74 -7.03 -12.05
C LYS A 41 -5.93 -5.64 -12.65
N ASN A 42 -5.70 -4.57 -11.88
CA ASN A 42 -6.00 -3.19 -12.30
C ASN A 42 -4.75 -2.36 -12.68
N GLY A 43 -3.56 -2.80 -12.26
CA GLY A 43 -2.27 -2.15 -12.50
C GLY A 43 -1.66 -1.46 -11.27
N ASN A 44 -0.33 -1.35 -11.27
CA ASN A 44 0.49 -0.75 -10.19
C ASN A 44 0.23 0.74 -9.92
N THR A 45 -0.54 1.43 -10.76
CA THR A 45 -0.86 2.86 -10.63
C THR A 45 -2.29 3.10 -10.15
N LYS A 46 -2.91 2.10 -9.52
CA LYS A 46 -4.29 2.17 -9.01
C LYS A 46 -4.38 2.31 -7.50
N VAL A 47 -3.28 2.02 -6.81
CA VAL A 47 -3.19 2.11 -5.37
C VAL A 47 -2.03 3.03 -5.04
N TRP A 48 -2.27 3.99 -4.16
CA TRP A 48 -1.27 4.92 -3.67
C TRP A 48 -1.53 5.21 -2.20
N CYS A 49 -0.49 5.61 -1.49
CA CYS A 49 -0.53 6.01 -0.10
C CYS A 49 -0.22 7.51 -0.02
N PRO A 50 -1.13 8.33 0.52
CA PRO A 50 -0.84 9.75 0.75
C PRO A 50 0.29 9.91 1.77
N ASP A 51 1.18 10.87 1.50
CA ASP A 51 2.19 11.25 2.49
C ASP A 51 1.53 12.04 3.63
N LYS A 52 2.10 11.95 4.85
CA LYS A 52 1.64 12.78 5.98
C LYS A 52 1.78 14.27 5.68
N ASN A 53 2.70 14.64 4.79
CA ASN A 53 2.86 16.00 4.33
C ASN A 53 2.02 16.23 3.06
N PRO A 54 0.96 17.06 3.10
CA PRO A 54 0.12 17.34 1.94
C PRO A 54 0.84 18.10 0.82
N LYS A 55 2.07 18.57 1.06
CA LYS A 55 2.94 19.20 0.03
C LYS A 55 3.78 18.20 -0.74
N LEU A 56 3.83 16.93 -0.31
CA LEU A 56 4.57 15.87 -1.00
C LEU A 56 3.59 14.99 -1.79
N ASN A 57 4.06 14.49 -2.92
CA ASN A 57 3.30 13.51 -3.68
C ASN A 57 3.24 12.20 -2.89
N GLY A 58 2.07 11.58 -2.86
CA GLY A 58 1.91 10.26 -2.27
C GLY A 58 2.73 9.19 -3.01
N ALA A 59 2.96 8.07 -2.35
CA ALA A 59 3.72 6.95 -2.88
C ALA A 59 2.80 5.96 -3.61
N TRP A 60 3.17 5.50 -4.81
CA TRP A 60 2.43 4.44 -5.50
C TRP A 60 2.69 3.08 -4.86
N VAL A 61 1.70 2.20 -4.85
CA VAL A 61 1.82 0.86 -4.28
C VAL A 61 1.93 -0.15 -5.41
N HIS A 62 3.06 -0.85 -5.45
CA HIS A 62 3.37 -1.87 -6.45
C HIS A 62 3.35 -3.25 -5.82
N VAL A 63 3.09 -4.28 -6.63
CA VAL A 63 3.29 -5.67 -6.21
C VAL A 63 4.74 -6.07 -6.49
N HIS A 64 5.40 -6.61 -5.47
CA HIS A 64 6.71 -7.22 -5.57
C HIS A 64 6.66 -8.70 -5.18
N ASN A 65 7.62 -9.48 -5.69
CA ASN A 65 7.74 -10.90 -5.40
C ASN A 65 9.21 -11.20 -5.10
N ASN A 66 9.50 -11.76 -3.92
CA ASN A 66 10.87 -12.18 -3.54
C ASN A 66 11.20 -13.63 -3.94
N GLY A 67 10.37 -14.25 -4.78
CA GLY A 67 10.50 -15.65 -5.20
C GLY A 67 9.76 -16.65 -4.29
N ARG A 68 9.27 -16.23 -3.12
CA ARG A 68 8.49 -17.08 -2.20
C ARG A 68 7.10 -16.53 -1.93
N ILE A 69 7.00 -15.23 -1.70
CA ILE A 69 5.73 -14.55 -1.40
C ILE A 69 5.61 -13.27 -2.21
N LYS A 70 4.38 -12.96 -2.64
CA LYS A 70 4.04 -11.66 -3.20
C LYS A 70 3.68 -10.71 -2.07
N TYR A 71 4.15 -9.48 -2.12
CA TYR A 71 3.83 -8.44 -1.14
C TYR A 71 3.71 -7.10 -1.85
N VAL A 72 3.01 -6.17 -1.22
CA VAL A 72 2.91 -4.80 -1.72
C VAL A 72 4.15 -4.00 -1.31
N GLN A 73 4.54 -2.99 -2.07
CA GLN A 73 5.68 -2.12 -1.75
C GLN A 73 5.34 -0.70 -2.22
N THR A 74 5.66 0.30 -1.41
CA THR A 74 5.48 1.71 -1.78
C THR A 74 6.67 2.23 -2.58
N VAL A 75 6.39 3.03 -3.59
CA VAL A 75 7.38 3.66 -4.47
C VAL A 75 7.05 5.14 -4.53
N ALA A 76 7.87 5.95 -3.86
CA ALA A 76 7.78 7.40 -3.86
C ALA A 76 8.92 7.98 -4.70
N ASP A 77 8.64 8.93 -5.59
CA ASP A 77 9.66 9.67 -6.36
C ASP A 77 10.70 8.79 -7.08
N GLY A 78 10.28 7.62 -7.59
CA GLY A 78 11.17 6.67 -8.28
C GLY A 78 12.16 5.93 -7.36
N ARG A 79 12.09 6.15 -6.04
CA ARG A 79 12.83 5.41 -5.03
C ARG A 79 11.92 4.34 -4.44
N LYS A 80 12.34 3.08 -4.58
CA LYS A 80 11.73 1.95 -3.87
C LYS A 80 12.11 2.11 -2.40
N SER A 81 11.12 2.29 -1.55
CA SER A 81 11.31 2.22 -0.12
C SER A 81 10.47 1.05 0.37
N ASP A 82 11.03 0.18 1.20
CA ASP A 82 10.27 -0.85 1.91
C ASP A 82 9.34 -0.25 2.98
N ASN A 83 9.08 1.06 2.94
CA ASN A 83 8.20 1.79 3.85
C ASN A 83 6.72 1.56 3.50
N LEU A 84 6.25 0.33 3.70
CA LEU A 84 4.83 0.04 3.73
C LEU A 84 4.13 0.54 5.01
N LEU A 85 4.85 1.08 6.00
CA LEU A 85 4.29 1.35 7.32
C LEU A 85 4.75 2.70 7.90
N SER A 86 4.60 3.78 7.14
CA SER A 86 4.16 5.03 7.78
C SER A 86 2.62 5.04 7.82
N LEU A 87 2.00 3.96 8.32
CA LEU A 87 0.60 4.07 8.73
C LEU A 87 0.55 5.25 9.70
N PRO A 88 -0.34 6.24 9.51
CA PRO A 88 -0.63 7.16 10.59
C PRO A 88 -1.08 6.31 11.78
N ASP A 89 -0.26 6.29 12.83
CA ASP A 89 -0.73 6.00 14.16
C ASP A 89 -1.73 7.12 14.46
N ARG A 90 -3.01 6.75 14.38
CA ARG A 90 -4.18 7.50 14.84
C ARG A 90 -4.83 8.51 13.87
#